data_AF-A0A850CF98-F1
#
_entry.id   AF-A0A850CF98-F1
#
_cell.length_a   1.000
_cell.length_b   1.000
_cell.length_c   1.000
_cell.angle_alpha   90.00
_cell.angle_beta   90.00
_cell.angle_gamma   90.00
#
_symmetry.space_group_name_H-M   'P 1'
#
loop_
_entity.id
_entity.type
_entity.pdbx_description
1 polymer ?
#
loop_
_entity_poly.entity_id
_entity_poly.type
_entity_poly.pdbx_seq_one_letter_code
_entity_poly.pdbx_strand_id
1 'polypeptide(L)'
;MWSWLEDSIVAHPEISIFLALGLGFFVGKLKIKGIALGPVTGTLLAGVLVGIVFSGIDIPDLVKTVAFVAFLFALGYNVGPQFFAGLKGDGLKQVLLAVINCVVGLGIVIVLAKALGYGPGWGAGLLAGGLTQTAVIGVADSAISALPGLSADDVKEMESQVAVGYAVCYLFGTAAAAFFLSTLAPRMLGSKDLAADAHEMEKRLGVAKEPGIGPA
;
A
#
# COMPACT_ATOMS: atom_id res chain seq x y z
N MET A 1 27.01 -23.91 7.85
CA MET A 1 27.22 -22.49 7.50
C MET A 1 25.90 -21.78 7.21
N TRP A 2 24.96 -22.43 6.52
CA TRP A 2 23.62 -21.89 6.30
C TRP A 2 22.74 -21.87 7.56
N SER A 3 22.81 -22.92 8.40
CA SER A 3 22.05 -23.01 9.65
C SER A 3 22.33 -21.88 10.63
N TRP A 4 23.60 -21.52 10.84
CA TRP A 4 23.98 -20.39 11.71
C TRP A 4 23.34 -19.07 11.26
N LEU A 5 23.24 -18.84 9.96
CA LEU A 5 22.63 -17.63 9.41
C LEU A 5 21.11 -17.63 9.64
N GLU A 6 20.46 -18.76 9.38
CA GLU A 6 19.03 -18.94 9.62
C GLU A 6 18.68 -18.78 11.11
N ASP A 7 19.42 -19.45 11.99
CA ASP A 7 19.27 -19.37 13.45
C ASP A 7 19.45 -17.93 13.95
N SER A 8 20.43 -17.20 13.40
CA SER A 8 20.68 -15.80 13.79
C SER A 8 19.57 -14.86 13.32
N ILE A 9 19.04 -15.06 12.11
CA ILE A 9 17.95 -14.25 11.56
C ILE A 9 16.64 -14.48 12.30
N VAL A 10 16.36 -15.72 12.68
CA VAL A 10 15.19 -16.10 13.49
C VAL A 10 15.31 -15.58 14.92
N ALA A 11 16.50 -15.65 15.52
CA ALA A 11 16.74 -15.15 16.87
C ALA A 11 16.68 -13.61 16.98
N HIS A 12 16.95 -12.89 15.89
CA HIS A 12 17.02 -11.42 15.83
C HIS A 12 16.11 -10.86 14.74
N PRO A 13 14.81 -10.66 15.02
CA PRO A 13 13.81 -10.17 14.05
C PRO A 13 14.18 -8.84 13.40
N GLU A 14 14.96 -7.99 14.08
CA GLU A 14 15.50 -6.74 13.54
C GLU A 14 16.33 -6.95 12.27
N ILE A 15 17.10 -8.05 12.20
CA ILE A 15 17.92 -8.38 11.02
C ILE A 15 16.99 -8.67 9.84
N SER A 16 15.91 -9.41 10.07
CA SER A 16 14.90 -9.72 9.06
C SER A 16 14.24 -8.45 8.51
N ILE A 17 13.91 -7.50 9.38
CA ILE A 17 13.31 -6.22 9.00
C ILE A 17 14.29 -5.41 8.14
N PHE A 18 15.53 -5.24 8.58
CA PHE A 18 16.53 -4.47 7.82
C PHE A 18 16.91 -5.16 6.51
N LEU A 19 16.91 -6.48 6.46
CA LEU A 19 17.13 -7.26 5.24
C LEU A 19 15.99 -7.02 4.24
N ALA A 20 14.74 -7.12 4.68
CA ALA A 20 13.57 -6.84 3.85
C ALA A 20 13.57 -5.39 3.32
N LEU A 21 13.89 -4.42 4.18
CA LEU A 21 14.04 -3.01 3.78
C LEU A 21 15.16 -2.82 2.75
N GLY A 22 16.35 -3.33 3.02
CA GLY A 22 17.52 -3.16 2.15
C GLY A 22 17.33 -3.79 0.78
N LEU A 23 16.93 -5.06 0.74
CA LEU A 23 16.64 -5.77 -0.51
C LEU A 23 15.47 -5.12 -1.24
N GLY A 24 14.41 -4.78 -0.52
CA GLY A 24 13.21 -4.18 -1.08
C GLY A 24 13.42 -2.83 -1.70
N PHE A 25 14.17 -1.94 -1.04
CA PHE A 25 14.57 -0.65 -1.61
C PHE A 25 15.47 -0.82 -2.83
N PHE A 26 16.42 -1.76 -2.77
CA PHE A 26 17.30 -2.04 -3.89
C PHE A 26 16.50 -2.51 -5.11
N VAL A 27 15.71 -3.57 -4.96
CA VAL A 27 14.86 -4.13 -6.02
C VAL A 27 13.82 -3.13 -6.51
N GLY A 28 13.19 -2.40 -5.58
CA GLY A 28 12.19 -1.38 -5.89
C GLY A 28 12.70 -0.23 -6.75
N LYS A 29 14.01 0.06 -6.69
CA LYS A 29 14.68 1.06 -7.53
C LYS A 29 15.15 0.53 -8.88
N LEU A 30 15.19 -0.79 -9.08
CA LEU A 30 15.58 -1.35 -10.37
C LEU A 30 14.54 -1.00 -11.42
N LYS A 31 14.98 -0.37 -12.51
CA LYS A 31 14.15 -0.06 -13.67
C LYS A 31 14.21 -1.23 -14.64
N ILE A 32 13.07 -1.86 -14.93
CA ILE A 32 12.93 -2.87 -15.97
C ILE A 32 12.11 -2.23 -17.09
N LYS A 33 12.71 -2.09 -18.29
CA LYS A 33 12.08 -1.44 -19.45
C LYS A 33 11.54 -0.03 -19.17
N GLY A 34 12.22 0.73 -18.31
CA GLY A 34 11.84 2.09 -17.93
C GLY A 34 10.85 2.20 -16.76
N ILE A 35 10.27 1.09 -16.30
CA ILE A 35 9.34 1.07 -15.17
C ILE A 35 10.06 0.55 -13.93
N ALA A 36 9.99 1.30 -12.82
CA ALA A 36 10.44 0.85 -11.51
C ALA A 36 9.26 0.28 -10.72
N LEU A 37 9.50 -0.77 -9.93
CA LEU A 37 8.48 -1.34 -9.02
C LEU A 37 8.06 -0.36 -7.92
N GLY A 38 8.96 0.53 -7.53
CA GLY A 38 8.79 1.45 -6.42
C GLY A 38 9.31 0.87 -5.09
N PRO A 39 9.84 1.70 -4.19
CA PRO A 39 10.40 1.23 -2.91
C PRO A 39 9.40 0.48 -2.03
N VAL A 40 8.13 0.92 -2.01
CA VAL A 40 7.08 0.31 -1.17
C VAL A 40 6.78 -1.11 -1.64
N THR A 41 6.42 -1.27 -2.92
CA THR A 41 6.16 -2.59 -3.52
C THR A 41 7.36 -3.52 -3.40
N GLY A 42 8.58 -3.02 -3.67
CA GLY A 42 9.80 -3.82 -3.52
C GLY A 42 10.01 -4.31 -2.09
N THR A 43 9.78 -3.44 -1.10
CA THR A 43 9.87 -3.78 0.33
C THR A 43 8.83 -4.79 0.77
N LEU A 44 7.59 -4.68 0.28
CA LEU A 44 6.54 -5.66 0.59
C LEU A 44 6.88 -7.05 0.03
N LEU A 45 7.33 -7.12 -1.22
CA LEU A 45 7.74 -8.39 -1.85
C LEU A 45 8.98 -8.99 -1.18
N ALA A 46 9.95 -8.16 -0.82
CA ALA A 46 11.13 -8.61 -0.08
C ALA A 46 10.74 -9.13 1.31
N GLY A 47 9.83 -8.47 2.02
CA GLY A 47 9.32 -8.94 3.32
C GLY A 47 8.62 -10.31 3.22
N VAL A 48 7.75 -10.49 2.22
CA VAL A 48 7.11 -11.80 1.95
C VAL A 48 8.17 -12.87 1.64
N LEU A 49 9.16 -12.54 0.80
CA LEU A 49 10.23 -13.48 0.43
C LEU A 49 11.10 -13.86 1.64
N VAL A 50 11.49 -12.89 2.47
CA VAL A 50 12.24 -13.13 3.72
C VAL A 50 11.42 -14.04 4.65
N GLY A 51 10.13 -13.79 4.82
CA GLY A 51 9.26 -14.63 5.65
C GLY A 51 9.05 -16.05 5.12
N ILE A 52 9.11 -16.26 3.80
CA ILE A 52 9.04 -17.60 3.18
C ILE A 52 10.38 -18.34 3.32
N VAL A 53 11.51 -17.63 3.14
CA VAL A 53 12.86 -18.23 3.15
C VAL A 53 13.30 -18.56 4.57
N PHE A 54 12.99 -17.72 5.54
CA PHE A 54 13.40 -17.88 6.95
C PHE A 54 12.16 -18.16 7.81
N SER A 55 11.85 -19.44 8.02
CA SER A 55 10.70 -19.85 8.82
C SER A 55 10.94 -19.59 10.31
N GLY A 56 9.92 -19.13 11.03
CA GLY A 56 9.98 -18.94 12.48
C GLY A 56 10.35 -17.53 12.95
N ILE A 57 10.51 -16.57 12.02
CA ILE A 57 10.64 -15.15 12.40
C ILE A 57 9.35 -14.70 13.08
N ASP A 58 9.42 -14.39 14.37
CA ASP A 58 8.33 -13.77 15.12
C ASP A 58 8.69 -12.30 15.39
N ILE A 59 7.99 -11.39 14.73
CA ILE A 59 8.14 -9.96 14.98
C ILE A 59 7.23 -9.59 16.15
N PRO A 60 7.76 -9.04 17.25
CA PRO A 60 6.95 -8.65 18.40
C PRO A 60 5.87 -7.63 18.02
N ASP A 61 4.66 -7.81 18.54
CA ASP A 61 3.51 -6.94 18.19
C ASP A 61 3.73 -5.48 18.58
N LEU A 62 4.51 -5.22 19.62
CA LEU A 62 4.94 -3.87 20.00
C LEU A 62 5.72 -3.20 18.86
N VAL A 63 6.62 -3.93 18.18
CA VAL A 63 7.42 -3.38 17.06
C VAL A 63 6.51 -3.06 15.89
N LYS A 64 5.57 -3.97 15.54
CA LYS A 64 4.57 -3.73 14.49
C LYS A 64 3.74 -2.48 14.79
N THR A 65 3.21 -2.40 16.02
CA THR A 65 2.36 -1.28 16.48
C THR A 65 3.12 0.04 16.46
N VAL A 66 4.32 0.09 17.02
CA VAL A 66 5.14 1.32 17.03
C VAL A 66 5.48 1.76 15.61
N ALA A 67 5.91 0.84 14.74
CA ALA A 67 6.22 1.15 13.35
C ALA A 67 5.00 1.67 12.59
N PHE A 68 3.84 1.04 12.78
CA PHE A 68 2.60 1.44 12.13
C PHE A 68 2.08 2.80 12.63
N VAL A 69 2.11 3.05 13.93
CA VAL A 69 1.71 4.34 14.52
C VAL A 69 2.66 5.46 14.09
N ALA A 70 3.97 5.21 14.08
CA ALA A 70 4.95 6.18 13.57
C ALA A 70 4.72 6.48 12.08
N PHE A 71 4.39 5.47 11.28
CA PHE A 71 4.00 5.63 9.88
C PHE A 71 2.74 6.49 9.73
N LEU A 72 1.66 6.18 10.47
CA LEU A 72 0.42 6.96 10.43
C LEU A 72 0.62 8.41 10.90
N PHE A 73 1.46 8.62 11.91
CA PHE A 73 1.82 9.97 12.36
C PHE A 73 2.56 10.74 11.27
N ALA A 74 3.59 10.14 10.67
CA ALA A 74 4.35 10.75 9.59
C ALA A 74 3.47 11.03 8.35
N LEU A 75 2.54 10.12 8.02
CA LEU A 75 1.57 10.30 6.94
C LEU A 75 0.64 11.47 7.26
N GLY A 76 0.07 11.52 8.47
CA GLY A 76 -0.80 12.61 8.91
C GLY A 76 -0.10 13.97 8.86
N TYR A 77 1.15 14.04 9.30
CA TYR A 77 1.95 15.25 9.26
C TYR A 77 2.26 15.71 7.81
N ASN A 78 2.63 14.77 6.92
CA ASN A 78 2.97 15.07 5.53
C ASN A 78 1.76 15.45 4.66
N VAL A 79 0.59 14.87 4.93
CA VAL A 79 -0.61 15.02 4.09
C VAL A 79 -1.59 16.04 4.67
N GLY A 80 -1.50 16.37 5.96
CA GLY A 80 -2.39 17.28 6.66
C GLY A 80 -2.52 18.66 6.02
N PRO A 81 -1.44 19.42 5.79
CA PRO A 81 -1.52 20.74 5.14
C PRO A 81 -2.18 20.69 3.75
N GLN A 82 -1.89 19.65 2.97
CA GLN A 82 -2.41 19.42 1.63
C GLN A 82 -3.90 19.09 1.66
N PHE A 83 -4.37 18.34 2.67
CA PHE A 83 -5.79 18.09 2.89
C PHE A 83 -6.56 19.40 3.12
N PHE A 84 -6.09 20.26 4.03
CA PHE A 84 -6.74 21.56 4.29
C PHE A 84 -6.64 22.53 3.11
N ALA A 85 -5.53 22.52 2.37
CA ALA A 85 -5.39 23.29 1.15
C ALA A 85 -6.37 22.80 0.07
N GLY A 86 -6.52 21.48 -0.08
CA GLY A 86 -7.44 20.85 -1.03
C GLY A 86 -8.92 21.07 -0.71
N LEU A 87 -9.26 21.32 0.56
CA LEU A 87 -10.62 21.71 0.97
C LEU A 87 -11.00 23.13 0.50
N LYS A 88 -10.03 23.99 0.15
CA LYS A 88 -10.32 25.32 -0.40
C LYS A 88 -10.68 25.20 -1.90
N GLY A 89 -11.80 25.79 -2.30
CA GLY A 89 -12.27 25.75 -3.69
C GLY A 89 -13.07 24.48 -4.01
N ASP A 90 -12.62 23.67 -4.97
CA ASP A 90 -13.30 22.44 -5.44
C ASP A 90 -13.23 21.26 -4.46
N GLY A 91 -12.81 21.48 -3.21
CA GLY A 91 -12.61 20.46 -2.19
C GLY A 91 -13.84 19.59 -1.90
N LEU A 92 -15.05 20.15 -2.01
CA LEU A 92 -16.28 19.38 -1.83
C LEU A 92 -16.43 18.29 -2.91
N LYS A 93 -16.04 18.55 -4.16
CA LYS A 93 -16.06 17.55 -5.24
C LYS A 93 -15.04 16.44 -4.97
N GLN A 94 -13.87 16.80 -4.45
CA GLN A 94 -12.83 15.82 -4.06
C GLN A 94 -13.29 14.94 -2.90
N VAL A 95 -13.93 15.51 -1.88
CA VAL A 95 -14.52 14.74 -0.78
C VAL A 95 -15.58 13.78 -1.29
N LEU A 96 -16.47 14.24 -2.18
CA LEU A 96 -17.51 13.39 -2.76
C LEU A 96 -16.90 12.22 -3.55
N LEU A 97 -15.88 12.48 -4.37
CA LEU A 97 -15.15 11.43 -5.10
C LEU A 97 -14.47 10.45 -4.15
N ALA A 98 -13.87 10.93 -3.06
CA ALA A 98 -13.27 10.07 -2.04
C ALA A 98 -14.31 9.15 -1.39
N VAL A 99 -15.48 9.69 -1.03
CA VAL A 99 -16.59 8.89 -0.47
C VAL A 99 -17.08 7.86 -1.48
N ILE A 100 -17.29 8.24 -2.74
CA ILE A 100 -17.70 7.31 -3.81
C ILE A 100 -16.66 6.19 -3.95
N ASN A 101 -15.37 6.53 -4.00
CA ASN A 101 -14.29 5.56 -4.10
C ASN A 101 -14.28 4.58 -2.92
N CYS A 102 -14.47 5.09 -1.69
CA CYS A 102 -14.56 4.26 -0.49
C CYS A 102 -15.75 3.30 -0.55
N VAL A 103 -16.95 3.79 -0.91
CA VAL A 103 -18.15 2.95 -0.97
C VAL A 103 -18.06 1.91 -2.09
N VAL A 104 -17.60 2.31 -3.28
CA VAL A 104 -17.44 1.40 -4.42
C VAL A 104 -16.36 0.36 -4.12
N GLY A 105 -15.19 0.78 -3.63
CA GLY A 105 -14.10 -0.11 -3.27
C GLY A 105 -14.50 -1.13 -2.20
N LEU A 106 -15.15 -0.66 -1.11
CA LEU A 106 -15.67 -1.54 -0.07
C LEU A 106 -16.73 -2.50 -0.60
N GLY A 107 -17.67 -2.00 -1.41
CA GLY A 107 -18.72 -2.82 -2.02
C GLY A 107 -18.16 -3.93 -2.90
N ILE A 108 -17.20 -3.61 -3.77
CA ILE A 108 -16.51 -4.58 -4.63
C ILE A 108 -15.82 -5.65 -3.77
N VAL A 109 -15.08 -5.25 -2.74
CA VAL A 109 -14.38 -6.21 -1.88
C VAL A 109 -15.35 -7.09 -1.11
N ILE A 110 -16.46 -6.57 -0.59
CA ILE A 110 -17.47 -7.39 0.09
C ILE A 110 -18.06 -8.43 -0.87
N VAL A 111 -18.36 -8.04 -2.11
CA VAL A 111 -18.89 -8.96 -3.13
C VAL A 111 -17.86 -10.03 -3.47
N LEU A 112 -16.62 -9.64 -3.75
CA LEU A 112 -15.55 -10.59 -4.11
C LEU A 112 -15.19 -11.52 -2.94
N ALA A 113 -15.09 -10.99 -1.72
CA ALA A 113 -14.78 -11.80 -0.55
C ALA A 113 -15.86 -12.86 -0.32
N LYS A 114 -17.15 -12.50 -0.46
CA LYS A 114 -18.24 -13.47 -0.38
C LYS A 114 -18.22 -14.49 -1.53
N ALA A 115 -17.96 -14.04 -2.76
CA ALA A 115 -17.93 -14.91 -3.93
C ALA A 115 -16.77 -15.91 -3.91
N LEU A 116 -15.62 -15.52 -3.35
CA LEU A 116 -14.41 -16.35 -3.24
C LEU A 116 -14.31 -17.13 -1.93
N GLY A 117 -15.26 -16.92 -1.00
CA GLY A 117 -15.24 -17.56 0.32
C GLY A 117 -14.14 -17.04 1.25
N TYR A 118 -13.70 -15.79 1.06
CA TYR A 118 -12.68 -15.17 1.89
C TYR A 118 -13.26 -14.64 3.21
N GLY A 119 -12.56 -14.94 4.30
CA GLY A 119 -12.85 -14.41 5.62
C GLY A 119 -12.43 -12.94 5.80
N PRO A 120 -12.67 -12.36 7.00
CA PRO A 120 -12.38 -10.96 7.30
C PRO A 120 -10.92 -10.56 7.06
N GLY A 121 -9.95 -11.42 7.41
CA GLY A 121 -8.52 -11.16 7.19
C GLY A 121 -8.17 -10.96 5.71
N TRP A 122 -8.44 -11.97 4.89
CA TRP A 122 -8.23 -11.89 3.43
C TRP A 122 -9.02 -10.76 2.76
N GLY A 123 -10.26 -10.53 3.18
CA GLY A 123 -11.08 -9.43 2.67
C GLY A 123 -10.47 -8.05 2.98
N ALA A 124 -10.03 -7.83 4.22
CA ALA A 124 -9.36 -6.60 4.61
C ALA A 124 -8.01 -6.41 3.91
N GLY A 125 -7.23 -7.49 3.73
CA GLY A 125 -5.99 -7.47 2.94
C GLY A 125 -6.24 -7.09 1.48
N LEU A 126 -7.29 -7.63 0.85
CA LEU A 126 -7.70 -7.29 -0.51
C LEU A 126 -8.10 -5.81 -0.63
N LEU A 127 -8.85 -5.28 0.35
CA LEU A 127 -9.22 -3.87 0.40
C LEU A 127 -7.99 -2.97 0.55
N ALA A 128 -7.14 -3.27 1.53
CA ALA A 128 -5.94 -2.49 1.83
C ALA A 128 -4.98 -2.47 0.64
N GLY A 129 -4.64 -3.64 0.09
CA GLY A 129 -3.68 -3.75 -0.99
C GLY A 129 -4.25 -3.28 -2.32
N GLY A 130 -5.47 -3.71 -2.67
CA GLY A 130 -6.11 -3.37 -3.93
C GLY A 130 -6.38 -1.88 -4.10
N LEU A 131 -6.77 -1.19 -3.01
CA LEU A 131 -6.93 0.26 -3.00
C LEU A 131 -5.65 1.02 -2.61
N THR A 132 -4.55 0.31 -2.35
CA THR A 132 -3.28 0.89 -1.86
C THR A 132 -3.46 1.74 -0.59
N GLN A 133 -4.42 1.38 0.26
CA GLN A 133 -4.77 2.08 1.49
C GLN A 133 -4.21 1.37 2.72
N THR A 134 -2.97 1.70 3.09
CA THR A 134 -2.28 1.10 4.24
C THR A 134 -2.99 1.35 5.57
N ALA A 135 -3.76 2.46 5.69
CA ALA A 135 -4.54 2.75 6.90
C ALA A 135 -5.63 1.71 7.21
N VAL A 136 -6.08 0.96 6.18
CA VAL A 136 -7.06 -0.12 6.36
C VAL A 136 -6.50 -1.24 7.25
N ILE A 137 -5.19 -1.49 7.21
CA ILE A 137 -4.55 -2.57 8.00
C ILE A 137 -4.83 -2.38 9.48
N GLY A 138 -4.47 -1.23 10.07
CA GLY A 138 -4.68 -1.01 11.50
C GLY A 138 -6.14 -0.95 11.94
N VAL A 139 -7.04 -0.45 11.08
CA VAL A 139 -8.48 -0.45 11.38
C VAL A 139 -9.03 -1.88 11.31
N ALA A 140 -8.58 -2.68 10.35
CA ALA A 140 -8.96 -4.08 10.22
C ALA A 140 -8.44 -4.90 11.40
N ASP A 141 -7.17 -4.75 11.79
CA ASP A 141 -6.58 -5.47 12.93
C ASP A 141 -7.34 -5.14 14.22
N SER A 142 -7.65 -3.85 14.45
CA SER A 142 -8.46 -3.41 15.60
C SER A 142 -9.87 -4.00 15.56
N ALA A 143 -10.49 -4.08 14.39
CA ALA A 143 -11.83 -4.65 14.23
C ALA A 143 -11.83 -6.17 14.40
N ILE A 144 -10.81 -6.87 13.89
CA ILE A 144 -10.63 -8.32 14.03
C ILE A 144 -10.42 -8.68 15.50
N SER A 145 -9.54 -7.96 16.19
CA SER A 145 -9.29 -8.12 17.63
C SER A 145 -10.55 -7.89 18.50
N ALA A 146 -11.50 -7.11 18.01
CA ALA A 146 -12.76 -6.83 18.70
C ALA A 146 -13.88 -7.85 18.39
N LEU A 147 -13.67 -8.79 17.48
CA LEU A 147 -14.68 -9.79 17.13
C LEU A 147 -14.90 -10.78 18.28
N PRO A 148 -16.15 -11.01 18.71
CA PRO A 148 -16.44 -11.93 19.79
C PRO A 148 -16.24 -13.39 19.36
N GLY A 149 -15.73 -14.21 20.28
CA GLY A 149 -15.66 -15.67 20.11
C GLY A 149 -14.46 -16.19 19.32
N LEU A 150 -13.47 -15.34 19.03
CA LEU A 150 -12.19 -15.74 18.44
C LEU A 150 -11.16 -16.07 19.53
N SER A 151 -10.32 -17.07 19.26
CA SER A 151 -9.11 -17.30 20.04
C SER A 151 -8.01 -16.29 19.66
N ALA A 152 -6.98 -16.18 20.49
CA ALA A 152 -5.81 -15.35 20.17
C ALA A 152 -5.10 -15.81 18.89
N ASP A 153 -5.09 -17.13 18.63
CA ASP A 153 -4.49 -17.70 17.43
C ASP A 153 -5.32 -17.37 16.18
N ASP A 154 -6.66 -17.36 16.27
CA ASP A 154 -7.52 -16.96 15.15
C ASP A 154 -7.33 -15.50 14.76
N VAL A 155 -7.17 -14.62 15.76
CA VAL A 155 -6.89 -13.19 15.56
C VAL A 155 -5.53 -13.03 14.87
N LYS A 156 -4.47 -13.67 15.40
CA LYS A 156 -3.12 -13.61 14.84
C LYS A 156 -3.07 -14.12 13.40
N GLU A 157 -3.80 -15.20 13.10
CA GLU A 157 -3.92 -15.74 11.75
C GLU A 157 -4.62 -14.75 10.81
N MET A 158 -5.73 -14.13 11.23
CA MET A 158 -6.42 -13.14 10.39
C MET A 158 -5.60 -11.88 10.16
N GLU A 159 -4.88 -11.36 11.17
CA GLU A 159 -3.95 -10.23 11.00
C GLU A 159 -2.80 -10.58 10.03
N SER A 160 -2.28 -11.81 10.09
CA SER A 160 -1.31 -12.32 9.12
C SER A 160 -1.89 -12.32 7.69
N GLN A 161 -3.13 -12.78 7.53
CA GLN A 161 -3.84 -12.74 6.25
C GLN A 161 -4.03 -11.31 5.71
N VAL A 162 -4.31 -10.33 6.59
CA VAL A 162 -4.38 -8.91 6.20
C VAL A 162 -3.04 -8.47 5.62
N ALA A 163 -1.94 -8.74 6.33
CA ALA A 163 -0.59 -8.34 5.91
C ALA A 163 -0.18 -8.99 4.57
N VAL A 164 -0.44 -10.29 4.41
CA VAL A 164 -0.15 -11.02 3.17
C VAL A 164 -1.03 -10.52 2.02
N GLY A 165 -2.34 -10.39 2.24
CA GLY A 165 -3.28 -9.89 1.26
C GLY A 165 -2.92 -8.48 0.79
N TYR A 166 -2.54 -7.61 1.72
CA TYR A 166 -2.02 -6.27 1.43
C TYR A 166 -0.78 -6.35 0.53
N ALA A 167 0.25 -7.11 0.93
CA ALA A 167 1.52 -7.18 0.20
C ALA A 167 1.33 -7.67 -1.25
N VAL A 168 0.53 -8.70 -1.46
CA VAL A 168 0.27 -9.27 -2.79
C VAL A 168 -0.60 -8.31 -3.62
N CYS A 169 -1.70 -7.80 -3.06
CA CYS A 169 -2.64 -6.98 -3.82
C CYS A 169 -2.09 -5.57 -4.10
N TYR A 170 -1.18 -5.04 -3.27
CA TYR A 170 -0.56 -3.72 -3.47
C TYR A 170 0.17 -3.61 -4.81
N LEU A 171 0.88 -4.67 -5.21
CA LEU A 171 1.56 -4.74 -6.51
C LEU A 171 0.57 -4.55 -7.65
N PHE A 172 -0.54 -5.29 -7.62
CA PHE A 172 -1.57 -5.20 -8.64
C PHE A 172 -2.33 -3.87 -8.59
N GLY A 173 -2.65 -3.37 -7.39
CA GLY A 173 -3.31 -2.07 -7.22
C GLY A 173 -2.50 -0.94 -7.84
N THR A 174 -1.20 -0.91 -7.54
CA THR A 174 -0.28 0.11 -8.07
C THR A 174 -0.10 -0.03 -9.59
N ALA A 175 0.14 -1.25 -10.09
CA ALA A 175 0.33 -1.49 -11.51
C ALA A 175 -0.94 -1.21 -12.33
N ALA A 176 -2.11 -1.63 -11.84
CA ALA A 176 -3.39 -1.41 -12.49
C ALA A 176 -3.76 0.08 -12.50
N ALA A 177 -3.56 0.80 -11.39
CA ALA A 177 -3.79 2.25 -11.34
C ALA A 177 -2.85 2.99 -12.30
N ALA A 178 -1.56 2.66 -12.30
CA ALA A 178 -0.58 3.25 -13.22
C ALA A 178 -0.97 3.00 -14.69
N PHE A 179 -1.31 1.75 -15.05
CA PHE A 179 -1.76 1.40 -16.39
C PHE A 179 -3.07 2.14 -16.75
N PHE A 180 -4.06 2.12 -15.87
CA PHE A 180 -5.35 2.78 -16.11
C PHE A 180 -5.18 4.28 -16.36
N LEU A 181 -4.42 4.97 -15.50
CA LEU A 181 -4.22 6.42 -15.60
C LEU A 181 -3.36 6.84 -16.79
N SER A 182 -2.36 6.03 -17.17
CA SER A 182 -1.48 6.36 -18.30
C SER A 182 -2.05 5.96 -19.66
N THR A 183 -3.01 5.03 -19.72
CA THR A 183 -3.48 4.47 -21.00
C THR A 183 -4.98 4.57 -21.22
N LEU A 184 -5.79 4.09 -20.27
CA LEU A 184 -7.24 3.94 -20.48
C LEU A 184 -7.98 5.24 -20.17
N ALA A 185 -7.69 5.88 -19.03
CA ALA A 185 -8.35 7.12 -18.62
C ALA A 185 -8.17 8.28 -19.63
N PRO A 186 -6.97 8.54 -20.19
CA PRO A 186 -6.79 9.60 -21.19
C PRO A 186 -7.64 9.35 -22.44
N ARG A 187 -7.71 8.09 -22.89
CA ARG A 187 -8.53 7.69 -24.05
C ARG A 187 -10.02 7.87 -23.79
N MET A 188 -10.49 7.53 -22.59
CA MET A 188 -11.89 7.73 -22.19
C MET A 188 -12.26 9.22 -22.13
N LEU A 189 -11.30 10.07 -21.77
CA LEU A 189 -11.48 11.53 -21.71
C LEU A 189 -11.23 12.23 -23.06
N GLY A 190 -10.87 11.48 -24.11
CA GLY A 190 -10.60 12.02 -25.44
C GLY A 190 -9.25 12.74 -25.59
N SER A 191 -8.37 12.62 -24.60
CA SER A 191 -7.01 13.15 -24.65
C SER A 191 -6.18 12.41 -25.69
N LYS A 192 -5.53 13.17 -26.58
CA LYS A 192 -4.62 12.64 -27.61
C LYS A 192 -3.15 12.71 -27.19
N ASP A 193 -2.83 13.60 -26.26
CA ASP A 193 -1.48 13.80 -25.71
C ASP A 193 -1.59 14.16 -24.23
N LEU A 194 -1.40 13.15 -23.37
CA LEU A 194 -1.46 13.31 -21.93
C LEU A 194 -0.37 14.26 -21.40
N ALA A 195 0.79 14.30 -22.04
CA ALA A 195 1.89 15.16 -21.62
C ALA A 195 1.57 16.64 -21.92
N ALA A 196 0.98 16.92 -23.08
CA ALA A 196 0.51 18.26 -23.42
C ALA A 196 -0.59 18.75 -22.47
N ASP A 197 -1.58 17.90 -22.19
CA ASP A 197 -2.70 18.23 -21.29
C ASP A 197 -2.20 18.48 -19.84
N ALA A 198 -1.24 17.68 -19.36
CA ALA A 198 -0.62 17.87 -18.06
C ALA A 198 0.11 19.22 -17.97
N HIS A 199 0.91 19.56 -18.99
CA HIS A 199 1.61 20.85 -19.03
C HIS A 199 0.66 22.05 -19.13
N GLU A 200 -0.45 21.93 -19.86
CA GLU A 200 -1.47 22.98 -19.89
C GLU A 200 -2.11 23.17 -18.51
N MET A 201 -2.40 22.06 -17.80
CA MET A 201 -2.96 22.10 -16.46
C MET A 201 -1.98 22.69 -15.43
N GLU A 202 -0.69 22.35 -15.51
CA GLU A 202 0.37 22.95 -14.69
C GLU A 202 0.44 24.48 -14.86
N LYS A 203 0.33 24.96 -16.11
CA LYS A 203 0.29 26.40 -16.41
C LYS A 203 -0.95 27.06 -15.81
N ARG A 204 -2.13 26.44 -15.95
CA ARG A 204 -3.39 26.96 -15.40
C ARG A 204 -3.40 27.00 -13.87
N LEU A 205 -2.80 26.01 -13.22
CA LEU A 205 -2.71 25.93 -11.76
C LEU A 205 -1.54 26.72 -11.17
N GLY A 206 -0.67 27.31 -12.01
CA GLY A 206 0.49 28.06 -11.57
C GLY A 206 1.57 27.20 -10.88
N VAL A 207 1.56 25.89 -11.12
CA VAL A 207 2.50 24.91 -10.51
C VAL A 207 3.66 24.59 -11.46
N ALA A 208 3.71 25.22 -12.63
CA ALA A 208 4.78 25.04 -13.61
C ALA A 208 6.15 25.33 -12.96
N LYS A 209 6.87 24.26 -12.59
CA LYS A 209 8.30 24.32 -12.28
C LYS A 209 9.06 24.48 -13.59
N GLU A 210 10.14 25.23 -13.53
CA GLU A 210 11.03 25.49 -14.67
C GLU A 210 11.41 24.19 -15.40
N PRO A 211 11.48 24.21 -16.75
CA PRO A 211 11.81 23.02 -17.52
C PRO A 211 13.20 22.51 -17.15
N GLY A 212 13.27 21.28 -16.62
CA GLY A 212 14.51 20.58 -16.29
C GLY A 212 14.62 19.95 -14.89
N ILE A 213 13.58 20.05 -14.05
CA ILE A 213 13.65 19.57 -12.65
C ILE A 213 12.54 18.54 -12.35
N GLY A 214 12.61 17.36 -12.96
CA GLY A 214 11.78 16.19 -12.65
C GLY A 214 12.48 14.90 -13.09
N PRO A 215 12.40 13.79 -12.34
CA PRO A 215 13.32 12.67 -12.53
C PRO A 215 13.03 11.93 -13.85
N ALA A 216 14.12 11.57 -14.53
CA ALA A 216 14.15 10.78 -15.76
C ALA A 216 13.51 9.38 -15.62
#